data_AF-A0AAD9YTL7-F1
#
_entry.id   AF-A0AAD9YTL7-F1
#
_cell.length_a   1.000
_cell.length_b   1.000
_cell.length_c   1.000
_cell.angle_alpha   90.00
_cell.angle_beta   90.00
_cell.angle_gamma   90.00
#
_symmetry.space_group_name_H-M   'P 1'
#
loop_
_entity.id
_entity.type
_entity.pdbx_description
1 polymer ?
#
loop_
_entity_poly.entity_id
_entity_poly.type
_entity_poly.pdbx_seq_one_letter_code
_entity_poly.pdbx_strand_id
1 'polypeptide(L)' 'MEAVGLQDFLCLVICGVCDYVDSHKNKQWQEYAAVIVAAFAKELLSVILLDRVLQEKLILQLVCGE' A
#
# COMPACT_ATOMS: atom_id res chain seq x y z
N MET A 1 -8.40 -7.24 -4.67
CA MET A 1 -8.38 -6.24 -3.58
C MET A 1 -7.64 -6.91 -2.43
N GLU A 2 -6.34 -6.65 -2.35
CA GLU A 2 -5.40 -7.51 -1.60
C GLU A 2 -5.18 -7.06 -0.14
N ALA A 3 -5.66 -5.87 0.22
CA ALA A 3 -5.45 -5.26 1.54
C ALA A 3 -6.45 -5.75 2.62
N VAL A 4 -7.35 -6.68 2.27
CA VAL A 4 -8.31 -7.26 3.21
C VAL A 4 -7.53 -8.10 4.23
N GLY A 5 -7.61 -7.74 5.52
CA GLY A 5 -6.95 -8.47 6.62
C GLY A 5 -5.75 -7.76 7.26
N LEU A 6 -5.42 -6.53 6.85
CA LEU A 6 -4.36 -5.72 7.47
C LEU A 6 -4.82 -4.99 8.75
N GLN A 7 -5.40 -5.74 9.71
CA GLN A 7 -6.07 -5.14 10.88
C GLN A 7 -5.18 -5.01 12.13
N ASP A 8 -4.13 -5.83 12.25
CA ASP A 8 -3.38 -5.98 13.50
C ASP A 8 -1.93 -5.42 13.46
N PHE A 9 -1.59 -4.60 12.46
CA PHE A 9 -0.27 -3.98 12.39
C PHE A 9 -0.30 -2.60 11.76
N LEU A 10 0.72 -1.78 12.08
CA LEU A 10 0.91 -0.47 11.49
C LEU A 10 1.18 -0.63 9.99
N CYS A 11 0.15 -0.44 9.18
CA CYS A 11 0.22 -0.53 7.73
C CYS A 11 -0.43 0.71 7.12
N LEU A 12 0.16 1.21 6.04
CA LEU A 12 -0.44 2.23 5.20
C LEU A 12 -0.71 1.60 3.83
N VAL A 13 -1.98 1.55 3.45
CA VAL A 13 -2.40 1.02 2.16
C VAL A 13 -2.50 2.16 1.16
N ILE A 14 -1.72 2.06 0.08
CA ILE A 14 -1.80 2.98 -1.05
C ILE A 14 -2.43 2.22 -2.22
N CYS A 15 -3.64 2.59 -2.60
CA CYS A 15 -4.41 1.96 -3.68
C CYS A 15 -4.76 2.99 -4.76
N GLY A 16 -4.76 2.54 -6.00
CA GLY A 16 -5.20 3.31 -7.17
C GLY A 16 -6.56 2.81 -7.64
N VAL A 17 -7.34 3.71 -8.24
CA VAL A 17 -8.60 3.34 -8.90
C VAL A 17 -8.27 2.82 -10.29
N CYS A 18 -8.56 1.54 -10.54
CA CYS A 18 -8.16 0.86 -11.77
C CYS A 18 -9.34 0.33 -12.60
N ASP A 19 -10.57 0.51 -12.13
CA ASP A 19 -11.79 0.06 -12.80
C ASP A 19 -12.98 0.92 -12.35
N TYR A 20 -14.00 1.03 -13.20
CA TYR A 20 -15.21 1.80 -12.89
C TYR A 20 -16.24 1.00 -12.05
N VAL A 21 -15.93 -0.27 -11.75
CA VAL A 21 -16.79 -1.17 -10.97
C VAL A 21 -18.15 -1.40 -11.66
N ASP A 22 -18.14 -1.43 -12.99
CA ASP A 22 -19.27 -1.86 -13.81
C ASP A 22 -18.96 -3.23 -14.46
N SER A 23 -19.83 -3.69 -15.35
CA SER A 23 -19.61 -4.95 -16.09
C SER A 23 -18.45 -4.89 -17.08
N HIS A 24 -17.97 -3.70 -17.43
CA HIS A 24 -16.94 -3.46 -18.43
C HIS A 24 -15.56 -3.32 -17.79
N LYS A 25 -14.91 -4.45 -17.53
CA LYS A 25 -13.53 -4.44 -17.03
C LYS A 25 -12.56 -3.87 -18.06
N ASN A 26 -11.91 -2.74 -17.75
CA ASN A 26 -10.85 -2.19 -18.59
C ASN A 26 -9.46 -2.42 -17.98
N LYS A 27 -8.75 -3.44 -18.48
CA LYS A 27 -7.43 -3.83 -17.96
C LYS A 27 -6.33 -2.79 -18.22
N GLN A 28 -6.49 -1.89 -19.19
CA GLN A 28 -5.49 -0.84 -19.48
C GLN A 28 -5.35 0.15 -18.32
N TRP A 29 -6.42 0.39 -17.57
CA TRP A 29 -6.41 1.31 -16.43
C TRP A 29 -5.66 0.73 -15.23
N GLN A 30 -5.47 -0.60 -15.16
CA GLN A 30 -4.71 -1.24 -14.09
C GLN A 30 -3.23 -0.90 -14.16
N GLU A 31 -2.64 -0.95 -15.36
CA GLU A 31 -1.23 -0.59 -15.56
C GLU A 31 -0.99 0.89 -15.23
N TYR A 32 -1.90 1.77 -15.70
CA TYR A 32 -1.83 3.20 -15.39
C TYR A 32 -1.96 3.47 -13.88
N ALA A 33 -2.98 2.89 -13.24
CA ALA A 33 -3.19 3.04 -11.80
C ALA A 33 -1.99 2.51 -11.00
N ALA A 34 -1.37 1.39 -11.41
CA ALA A 34 -0.20 0.83 -10.75
C ALA A 34 1.01 1.76 -10.81
N VAL A 35 1.29 2.36 -11.98
CA VAL A 35 2.41 3.30 -12.13
C VAL A 35 2.21 4.55 -11.27
N ILE A 36 1.00 5.11 -11.24
CA ILE A 36 0.67 6.29 -10.43
C ILE A 36 0.82 5.98 -8.94
N VAL A 37 0.30 4.83 -8.48
CA VAL A 37 0.43 4.39 -7.08
C VAL A 37 1.89 4.19 -6.70
N ALA A 38 2.69 3.57 -7.56
CA ALA A 38 4.12 3.36 -7.31
C ALA A 38 4.89 4.67 -7.22
N ALA A 39 4.61 5.62 -8.13
CA ALA A 39 5.22 6.94 -8.11
C ALA A 39 4.84 7.72 -6.84
N PHE A 40 3.56 7.69 -6.47
CA PHE A 40 3.09 8.33 -5.24
C PHE A 40 3.71 7.70 -3.99
N ALA A 41 3.77 6.37 -3.92
CA ALA A 41 4.39 5.67 -2.80
C ALA A 41 5.88 6.05 -2.65
N LYS A 42 6.61 6.15 -3.76
CA LYS A 42 8.01 6.60 -3.74
C LYS A 42 8.15 8.02 -3.20
N GLU A 43 7.31 8.94 -3.66
CA GLU A 43 7.35 10.33 -3.20
C GLU A 43 7.00 10.44 -1.72
N LEU A 44 5.96 9.71 -1.28
CA LEU A 44 5.54 9.66 0.10
C LEU A 44 6.66 9.16 1.03
N LEU A 45 7.40 8.12 0.61
CA LEU A 45 8.57 7.63 1.34
C LEU A 45 9.71 8.64 1.42
N SER A 46 9.77 9.63 0.53
CA SER A 46 10.76 10.72 0.62
C SER A 46 10.39 11.76 1.68
N VAL A 47 9.09 11.94 1.96
CA VAL A 47 8.57 12.89 2.94
C VAL A 47 8.53 12.29 4.34
N ILE A 48 8.27 10.98 4.44
CA ILE A 48 8.26 10.27 5.72
C ILE A 48 9.70 10.08 6.19
N LEU A 49 10.05 10.66 7.34
CA LEU A 49 11.36 10.52 7.95
C LEU A 49 11.61 9.05 8.33
N LEU A 50 12.66 8.44 7.77
CA LEU A 50 13.02 7.04 8.00
C LEU A 50 13.20 6.73 9.50
N ASP A 51 13.75 7.66 10.28
CA ASP A 51 13.90 7.53 11.73
C ASP A 51 12.58 7.28 12.45
N ARG A 52 11.47 7.88 12.00
CA ARG A 52 10.16 7.66 12.64
C ARG A 52 9.60 6.27 12.34
N VAL A 53 9.92 5.71 11.16
CA VAL A 53 9.47 4.37 10.76
C VAL A 53 10.28 3.28 11.46
N LEU A 54 11.58 3.52 11.70
CA LEU A 54 12.46 2.56 12.37
C LEU A 54 12.19 2.40 13.87
N GLN A 55 11.56 3.38 14.52
CA GLN A 55 11.16 3.30 15.93
C GLN A 55 9.90 2.45 16.13
N GLU A 56 9.19 2.11 15.05
CA GLU A 56 7.99 1.29 15.11
C GLU A 56 8.33 -0.19 15.13
N LYS A 57 7.52 -0.97 15.84
CA LYS A 57 7.74 -2.42 15.97
C LYS A 57 7.56 -3.08 14.60
N LEU A 58 8.64 -3.66 14.07
CA LEU A 58 8.61 -4.31 12.75
C LEU A 58 7.56 -5.42 12.70
N ILE A 59 6.88 -5.58 11.55
CA ILE A 59 5.84 -6.60 11.35
C ILE A 59 6.35 -8.01 11.69
N LEU A 60 7.62 -8.31 11.40
CA LEU A 60 8.24 -9.60 11.75
C LEU A 60 8.24 -9.86 13.27
N GLN A 61 8.36 -8.80 14.09
CA GLN A 61 8.35 -8.88 15.55
C GLN A 61 6.93 -8.92 16.15
N LEU A 62 5.89 -8.59 15.36
CA LEU A 62 4.48 -8.69 15.74
C LEU A 62 3.88 -10.04 15.34
N VAL A 63 4.22 -10.56 14.15
CA VAL A 63 3.71 -11.82 13.61
C VAL A 63 4.37 -13.04 14.24
N CYS A 64 5.64 -12.95 14.64
CA CYS A 64 6.41 -14.06 15.19
C CYS A 64 6.50 -14.04 16.73
N GLY A 65 5.45 -13.60 17.44
CA GLY A 65 5.47 -13.51 18.90
C GLY A 65 6.04 -14.76 19.59
N GLU A 66 6.78 -14.54 20.69
CA GLU A 66 7.20 -15.57 21.64
C GLU A 66 6.04 -16.50 22.05
#